data_AF-J3EGP4-F1
#
_entry.id   AF-J3EGP4-F1
#
_cell.length_a   1.000
_cell.length_b   1.000
_cell.length_c   1.000
_cell.angle_alpha   90.00
_cell.angle_beta   90.00
_cell.angle_gamma   90.00
#
_symmetry.space_group_name_H-M   'P 1'
#
loop_
_entity.id
_entity.type
_entity.pdbx_description
1 polymer ?
#
loop_
_entity_poly.entity_id
_entity_poly.type
_entity_poly.pdbx_seq_one_letter_code
_entity_poly.pdbx_strand_id
1 'polypeptide(L)'
;MAATEQQHEQALKKFLDQRPELRVELDNLNPLLAQAKGETVAQYRDERLHEAFEAEAERLGLFAWELTLQLTAATPEDYHAQRLEVHKEVAEMAGMGWLEYCELYGLTK
;
A
#
# COMPACT_ATOMS: atom_id res chain seq x y z
N MET A 1 2.05 14.81 -6.82
CA MET A 1 1.48 13.91 -5.81
C MET A 1 0.07 13.39 -6.15
N ALA A 2 -0.56 13.74 -7.29
CA ALA A 2 -1.87 13.16 -7.68
C ALA A 2 -1.78 11.79 -8.39
N ALA A 3 -0.66 11.52 -9.08
CA ALA A 3 -0.47 10.24 -9.79
C ALA A 3 -0.35 9.04 -8.83
N THR A 4 0.25 9.26 -7.65
CA THR A 4 0.45 8.23 -6.62
C THR A 4 -0.85 7.89 -5.90
N GLU A 5 -1.71 8.88 -5.63
CA GLU A 5 -3.03 8.65 -5.01
C GLU A 5 -3.96 7.86 -5.96
N GLN A 6 -4.00 8.23 -7.24
CA GLN A 6 -4.79 7.49 -8.23
C GLN A 6 -4.28 6.06 -8.43
N GLN A 7 -2.96 5.84 -8.42
CA GLN A 7 -2.37 4.50 -8.45
C GLN A 7 -2.73 3.71 -7.19
N HIS A 8 -2.71 4.34 -6.03
CA HIS A 8 -3.08 3.69 -4.77
C HIS A 8 -4.54 3.23 -4.78
N GLU A 9 -5.48 4.09 -5.20
CA GLU A 9 -6.88 3.68 -5.35
C GLU A 9 -7.07 2.50 -6.32
N GLN A 10 -6.29 2.47 -7.41
CA GLN A 10 -6.30 1.34 -8.34
C GLN A 10 -5.74 0.06 -7.71
N ALA A 11 -4.68 0.17 -6.90
CA ALA A 11 -4.13 -0.94 -6.15
C ALA A 11 -5.12 -1.50 -5.15
N LEU A 12 -5.84 -0.65 -4.40
CA LEU A 12 -6.89 -1.07 -3.46
C LEU A 12 -8.02 -1.84 -4.16
N LYS A 13 -8.44 -1.38 -5.34
CA LYS A 13 -9.44 -2.10 -6.16
C LYS A 13 -8.93 -3.48 -6.57
N LYS A 14 -7.72 -3.57 -7.12
CA LYS A 14 -7.08 -4.84 -7.49
C LYS A 14 -6.87 -5.76 -6.28
N PHE A 15 -6.52 -5.20 -5.13
CA PHE A 15 -6.35 -5.94 -3.87
C PHE A 15 -7.66 -6.58 -3.43
N LEU A 16 -8.77 -5.83 -3.47
CA LEU A 16 -10.10 -6.37 -3.19
C LEU A 16 -10.56 -7.42 -4.20
N ASP A 17 -10.25 -7.24 -5.48
CA ASP A 17 -10.61 -8.21 -6.52
C ASP A 17 -9.89 -9.54 -6.35
N GLN A 18 -8.68 -9.53 -5.76
CA GLN A 18 -7.93 -10.73 -5.42
C GLN A 18 -8.37 -11.38 -4.10
N ARG A 19 -9.18 -10.68 -3.27
CA ARG A 19 -9.60 -11.11 -1.92
C ARG A 19 -11.11 -10.95 -1.74
N PRO A 20 -11.92 -11.80 -2.37
CA PRO A 20 -13.36 -11.77 -2.18
C PRO A 20 -13.78 -11.92 -0.72
N GLU A 21 -13.02 -12.66 0.09
CA GLU A 21 -13.24 -12.81 1.53
C GLU A 21 -13.13 -11.49 2.29
N LEU A 22 -12.14 -10.66 1.96
CA LEU A 22 -11.96 -9.33 2.56
C LEU A 22 -13.13 -8.42 2.18
N ARG A 23 -13.63 -8.50 0.94
CA ARG A 23 -14.81 -7.75 0.51
C ARG A 23 -16.03 -8.12 1.36
N VAL A 24 -16.26 -9.41 1.59
CA VAL A 24 -17.37 -9.88 2.44
C VAL A 24 -17.19 -9.41 3.88
N GLU A 25 -15.97 -9.43 4.42
CA GLU A 25 -15.69 -8.92 5.77
C GLU A 25 -16.01 -7.42 5.88
N LEU A 26 -15.53 -6.62 4.93
CA LEU A 26 -15.77 -5.18 4.85
C LEU A 26 -17.26 -4.83 4.70
N ASP A 27 -18.02 -5.64 3.98
CA ASP A 27 -19.46 -5.43 3.79
C ASP A 27 -20.29 -5.86 5.01
N ASN A 28 -19.72 -6.70 5.90
CA ASN A 28 -20.35 -7.15 7.15
C ASN A 28 -19.83 -6.41 8.39
N LEU A 29 -19.10 -5.29 8.22
CA LEU A 29 -18.62 -4.48 9.33
C LEU A 29 -19.76 -4.02 10.23
N ASN A 30 -19.53 -4.06 11.54
CA ASN A 30 -20.54 -3.62 12.51
C ASN A 30 -20.73 -2.09 12.44
N PRO A 31 -21.91 -1.59 12.04
CA PRO A 31 -22.15 -0.15 11.90
C PRO A 31 -22.13 0.59 13.24
N LEU A 32 -22.22 -0.11 14.37
CA LEU A 32 -22.07 0.49 15.70
C LEU A 32 -20.62 0.91 15.98
N LEU A 33 -19.63 0.21 15.41
CA LEU A 33 -18.22 0.57 15.58
C LEU A 33 -17.89 1.87 14.84
N ALA A 34 -18.42 2.03 13.62
CA ALA A 34 -18.33 3.30 12.88
C ALA A 34 -18.96 4.45 13.66
N GLN A 35 -20.17 4.25 14.20
CA GLN A 35 -20.85 5.25 15.03
C GLN A 35 -20.09 5.60 16.31
N ALA A 36 -19.48 4.60 16.96
CA ALA A 36 -18.68 4.83 18.16
C ALA A 36 -17.43 5.69 17.90
N LYS A 37 -16.88 5.62 16.69
CA LYS A 37 -15.79 6.50 16.21
C LYS A 37 -16.29 7.86 15.71
N GLY A 38 -17.60 8.04 15.51
CA GLY A 38 -18.16 9.24 14.87
C GLY A 38 -18.00 9.27 13.35
N GLU A 39 -17.74 8.12 12.73
CA GLU A 39 -17.54 7.94 11.30
C GLU A 39 -18.80 7.36 10.63
N THR A 40 -18.96 7.64 9.34
CA THR A 40 -19.92 6.89 8.52
C THR A 40 -19.43 5.47 8.27
N VAL A 41 -20.36 4.56 7.99
CA VAL A 41 -20.01 3.16 7.64
C VAL A 41 -19.07 3.11 6.43
N ALA A 42 -19.21 4.03 5.47
CA ALA A 42 -18.34 4.10 4.30
C ALA A 42 -16.91 4.50 4.68
N GLN A 43 -16.73 5.52 5.54
CA GLN A 43 -15.42 5.93 6.03
C GLN A 43 -14.75 4.81 6.83
N TYR A 44 -15.49 4.19 7.74
CA TYR A 44 -14.97 3.09 8.54
C TYR A 44 -14.55 1.89 7.67
N ARG A 45 -15.32 1.59 6.63
CA ARG A 45 -14.98 0.55 5.65
C ARG A 45 -13.71 0.88 4.87
N ASP A 46 -13.54 2.14 4.49
CA ASP A 46 -12.35 2.61 3.79
C ASP A 46 -11.10 2.48 4.67
N GLU A 47 -11.18 2.93 5.94
CA GLU A 47 -10.09 2.73 6.91
C GLU A 47 -9.70 1.27 7.07
N ARG A 48 -10.69 0.37 7.24
CA ARG A 48 -10.43 -1.08 7.35
C ARG A 48 -9.77 -1.65 6.10
N LEU A 49 -10.12 -1.15 4.92
CA LEU A 49 -9.47 -1.56 3.67
C LEU A 49 -8.01 -1.11 3.64
N HIS A 50 -7.73 0.15 4.00
CA HIS A 50 -6.37 0.67 4.07
C HIS A 50 -5.53 -0.11 5.10
N GLU A 51 -6.06 -0.37 6.28
CA GLU A 51 -5.37 -1.19 7.30
C GLU A 51 -5.09 -2.62 6.82
N ALA A 52 -6.05 -3.25 6.13
CA ALA A 52 -5.84 -4.58 5.56
C ALA A 52 -4.77 -4.58 4.46
N PHE A 53 -4.69 -3.51 3.67
CA PHE A 53 -3.68 -3.32 2.64
C PHE A 53 -2.28 -3.12 3.24
N GLU A 54 -2.17 -2.28 4.27
CA GLU A 54 -0.92 -2.06 5.02
C GLU A 54 -0.44 -3.34 5.70
N ALA A 55 -1.34 -4.07 6.37
CA ALA A 55 -1.03 -5.35 7.00
C ALA A 55 -0.54 -6.39 5.98
N GLU A 56 -1.10 -6.41 4.77
CA GLU A 56 -0.61 -7.27 3.70
C GLU A 56 0.78 -6.86 3.22
N ALA A 57 1.04 -5.56 3.05
CA ALA A 57 2.35 -5.07 2.67
C ALA A 57 3.40 -5.48 3.71
N GLU A 58 3.11 -5.28 5.00
CA GLU A 58 3.97 -5.73 6.11
C GLU A 58 4.19 -7.24 6.09
N ARG A 59 3.14 -8.03 5.85
CA ARG A 59 3.23 -9.50 5.74
C ARG A 59 4.16 -9.95 4.62
N LEU A 60 4.23 -9.18 3.53
CA LEU A 60 5.12 -9.42 2.40
C LEU A 60 6.53 -8.81 2.59
N GLY A 61 6.76 -8.08 3.69
CA GLY A 61 8.00 -7.35 3.93
C GLY A 61 8.17 -6.14 2.99
N LEU A 62 7.07 -5.53 2.60
CA LEU A 62 6.99 -4.40 1.68
C LEU A 62 6.38 -3.17 2.39
N PHE A 63 6.76 -1.99 1.94
CA PHE A 63 6.01 -0.76 2.21
C PHE A 63 4.69 -0.74 1.42
N ALA A 64 3.68 -0.04 1.93
CA ALA A 64 2.39 0.10 1.24
C ALA A 64 2.52 0.68 -0.18
N TRP A 65 3.46 1.61 -0.40
CA TRP A 65 3.74 2.16 -1.72
C TRP A 65 4.39 1.11 -2.66
N GLU A 66 5.20 0.19 -2.14
CA GLU A 66 5.78 -0.90 -2.93
C GLU A 66 4.69 -1.89 -3.35
N LEU A 67 3.78 -2.26 -2.44
CA LEU A 67 2.64 -3.10 -2.79
C LEU A 67 1.74 -2.41 -3.83
N THR A 68 1.56 -1.10 -3.72
CA THR A 68 0.82 -0.28 -4.70
C THR A 68 1.46 -0.40 -6.08
N LEU A 69 2.78 -0.19 -6.19
CA LEU A 69 3.50 -0.35 -7.45
C LEU A 69 3.42 -1.78 -7.97
N GLN A 70 3.56 -2.79 -7.12
CA GLN A 70 3.50 -4.21 -7.52
C GLN A 70 2.14 -4.57 -8.13
N LEU A 71 1.05 -4.04 -7.58
CA LEU A 71 -0.29 -4.30 -8.08
C LEU A 71 -0.63 -3.49 -9.34
N THR A 72 0.00 -2.32 -9.54
CA THR A 72 -0.33 -1.39 -10.63
C THR A 72 0.62 -1.45 -11.81
N ALA A 73 1.86 -1.91 -11.63
CA ALA A 73 2.84 -2.06 -12.69
C ALA A 73 2.34 -3.00 -13.79
N ALA A 74 2.73 -2.71 -15.03
CA ALA A 74 2.37 -3.52 -16.18
C ALA A 74 3.19 -4.82 -16.23
N THR A 75 4.44 -4.76 -15.79
CA THR A 75 5.38 -5.88 -15.79
C THR A 75 6.21 -5.92 -14.49
N PRO A 76 6.78 -7.07 -14.13
CA PRO A 76 7.74 -7.17 -13.03
C PRO A 76 8.97 -6.25 -13.22
N GLU A 77 9.44 -6.09 -14.45
CA GLU A 77 10.56 -5.23 -14.78
C GLU A 77 10.25 -3.75 -14.50
N ASP A 78 9.04 -3.30 -14.90
CA ASP A 78 8.57 -1.94 -14.63
C ASP A 78 8.43 -1.69 -13.12
N TYR A 79 7.95 -2.68 -12.39
CA TYR A 79 7.88 -2.63 -10.93
C TYR A 79 9.27 -2.42 -10.31
N HIS A 80 10.26 -3.24 -10.69
CA HIS A 80 11.61 -3.12 -10.15
C HIS A 80 12.26 -1.77 -10.47
N ALA A 81 12.07 -1.26 -11.69
CA ALA A 81 12.60 0.05 -12.09
C ALA A 81 12.00 1.19 -11.26
N GLN A 82 10.67 1.25 -11.16
CA GLN A 82 9.96 2.26 -10.37
C GLN A 82 10.28 2.17 -8.89
N ARG A 83 10.34 0.94 -8.36
CA ARG A 83 10.70 0.68 -6.96
C ARG A 83 12.07 1.26 -6.61
N LEU A 84 13.07 1.05 -7.47
CA LEU A 84 14.42 1.58 -7.29
C LEU A 84 14.46 3.10 -7.34
N GLU A 85 13.68 3.72 -8.24
CA GLU A 85 13.57 5.17 -8.34
C GLU A 85 12.98 5.78 -7.06
N VAL A 86 11.85 5.26 -6.57
CA VAL A 86 11.22 5.76 -5.35
C VAL A 86 12.13 5.57 -4.13
N HIS A 87 12.81 4.43 -3.99
CA HIS A 87 13.77 4.24 -2.88
C HIS A 87 14.91 5.27 -2.92
N LYS A 88 15.39 5.66 -4.10
CA LYS A 88 16.42 6.71 -4.23
C LYS A 88 15.88 8.07 -3.79
N GLU A 89 14.66 8.42 -4.21
CA GLU A 89 14.00 9.66 -3.78
C GLU A 89 13.79 9.67 -2.26
N VAL A 90 13.36 8.55 -1.66
CA VAL A 90 13.20 8.43 -0.21
C VAL A 90 14.54 8.58 0.51
N ALA A 91 15.61 7.96 0.01
CA ALA A 91 16.96 8.12 0.57
C ALA A 91 17.42 9.57 0.52
N GLU A 92 17.22 10.26 -0.61
CA GLU A 92 17.55 11.68 -0.78
C GLU A 92 16.75 12.56 0.18
N MET A 93 15.44 12.36 0.29
CA MET A 93 14.58 13.10 1.22
C MET A 93 14.93 12.84 2.70
N ALA A 94 15.39 11.63 3.02
CA ALA A 94 15.88 11.28 4.35
C ALA A 94 17.29 11.83 4.63
N GLY A 95 17.96 12.44 3.64
CA GLY A 95 19.36 12.86 3.74
C GLY A 95 20.33 11.69 3.93
N MET A 96 19.93 10.48 3.52
CA MET A 96 20.67 9.24 3.69
C MET A 96 21.42 8.89 2.40
N GLY A 97 22.67 8.42 2.53
CA GLY A 97 23.43 7.95 1.38
C GLY A 97 22.75 6.73 0.74
N TRP A 98 22.73 6.64 -0.59
CA TRP A 98 22.09 5.52 -1.30
C TRP A 98 22.60 4.14 -0.84
N LEU A 99 23.90 4.00 -0.62
CA LEU A 99 24.51 2.75 -0.13
C LEU A 99 24.04 2.40 1.29
N GLU A 100 24.02 3.38 2.19
CA GLU A 100 23.53 3.21 3.56
C GLU A 100 22.04 2.82 3.57
N TYR A 101 21.23 3.48 2.73
CA TYR A 101 19.82 3.13 2.56
C TYR A 101 19.64 1.70 2.03
N CYS A 102 20.44 1.28 1.06
CA CYS A 102 20.38 -0.07 0.52
C CYS A 102 20.72 -1.13 1.56
N GLU A 103 21.72 -0.89 2.40
CA GLU A 103 22.09 -1.80 3.48
C GLU A 103 20.98 -1.91 4.52
N LEU A 104 20.34 -0.79 4.87
CA LEU A 104 19.23 -0.75 5.83
C LEU A 104 18.00 -1.54 5.35
N TYR A 105 17.66 -1.44 4.07
CA TYR A 105 16.46 -2.04 3.49
C TYR A 105 16.73 -3.29 2.63
N GLY A 106 17.96 -3.80 2.62
CA GLY A 106 18.33 -5.02 1.90
C GLY A 106 18.19 -4.94 0.38
N LEU A 107 18.44 -3.76 -0.22
CA LEU A 107 18.30 -3.51 -1.67
C LEU A 107 19.55 -3.87 -2.48
N THR A 108 20.67 -4.13 -1.81
CA THR A 108 21.93 -4.58 -2.42
C THR A 108 22.02 -6.11 -2.41
N LYS A 109 21.96 -6.74 -3.59
CA LYS A 109 22.46 -8.10 -3.82
C LYS A 109 23.37 -8.13 -5.04
#